data_AF-A0A163C676-F1
#
_entry.id   AF-A0A163C676-F1
#
_cell.length_a   1.000
_cell.length_b   1.000
_cell.length_c   1.000
_cell.angle_alpha   90.00
_cell.angle_beta   90.00
_cell.angle_gamma   90.00
#
_symmetry.space_group_name_H-M   'P 1'
#
loop_
_entity.id
_entity.type
_entity.pdbx_description
1 polymer ?
#
loop_
_entity_poly.entity_id
_entity_poly.type
_entity_poly.pdbx_seq_one_letter_code
_entity_poly.pdbx_strand_id
1 'polypeptide(L)'
;MAKNLEVIALTKKMLRDGIEKNTYWKDGLAPLPKSKALWLVANTRIEDDDYCGVLGYEDEKMISFIFMFPDFLKAKDKNQDKEYTKVYWMISWWVHSSYKDTVFGTYIYNEAVNLTGKRVLIKSYAENVNAFYEKQPFTVITSRLRHTIFFSVDASMLIGRFRFLKSFRFVLNKVDAFVGSLVKFVNTSKVKKRTASLSYDYVTQIDDETWSFIAPLCVDDLIYKTKEYVNWQINNNQYTQVPVLGKHPYTALQTGISDNIHIHNLKISKDGELIGFLSYIINFNEFNAKYFLVKEEQYYDLCVDALIQNFNAHKATFIFTDDTKLSDNITKRYRTIFTHKVNKKALAHDNTELDFENAYMSNRDGHFY
;
A
#
# COMPACT_ATOMS: atom_id res chain seq x y z
N MET A 1 21.72 0.78 36.21
CA MET A 1 21.75 -0.51 35.51
C MET A 1 21.81 -0.22 34.02
N ALA A 2 22.71 -0.86 33.27
CA ALA A 2 22.80 -0.67 31.83
C ALA A 2 21.55 -1.27 31.17
N LYS A 3 20.89 -0.51 30.30
CA LYS A 3 19.72 -0.97 29.53
C LYS A 3 20.17 -2.07 28.57
N ASN A 4 19.50 -3.23 28.59
CA ASN A 4 19.82 -4.31 27.66
C ASN A 4 19.13 -4.04 26.33
N LEU A 5 19.91 -3.66 25.32
CA LEU A 5 19.42 -3.42 23.97
C LEU A 5 19.70 -4.63 23.09
N GLU A 6 18.66 -5.18 22.47
CA GLU A 6 18.75 -6.32 21.55
C GLU A 6 18.25 -5.93 20.16
N VAL A 7 18.92 -6.40 19.12
CA VAL A 7 18.49 -6.27 17.72
C VAL A 7 18.32 -7.65 17.12
N ILE A 8 17.14 -7.92 16.60
CA ILE A 8 16.73 -9.22 16.08
C ILE A 8 16.44 -9.07 14.58
N ALA A 9 17.21 -9.76 13.75
CA ALA A 9 16.92 -9.92 12.33
C ALA A 9 15.77 -10.93 12.16
N LEU A 10 14.62 -10.48 11.67
CA LEU A 10 13.41 -11.29 11.56
C LEU A 10 13.34 -11.95 10.19
N THR A 11 13.63 -13.25 10.11
CA THR A 11 13.44 -14.04 8.88
C THR A 11 12.00 -14.49 8.68
N LYS A 12 11.64 -14.95 7.48
CA LYS A 12 10.33 -15.57 7.21
C LYS A 12 10.06 -16.76 8.13
N LYS A 13 11.06 -17.62 8.37
CA LYS A 13 10.96 -18.75 9.29
C LYS A 13 10.64 -18.29 10.72
N MET A 14 11.38 -17.31 11.23
CA MET A 14 11.14 -16.76 12.56
C MET A 14 9.75 -16.12 12.68
N LEU A 15 9.30 -15.44 11.62
CA LEU A 15 7.95 -14.88 11.57
C LEU A 15 6.88 -15.98 11.61
N ARG A 16 7.07 -17.07 10.86
CA ARG A 16 6.18 -18.25 10.88
C ARG A 16 6.09 -18.86 12.28
N ASP A 17 7.23 -19.14 12.91
CA ASP A 17 7.30 -19.65 14.27
C ASP A 17 6.61 -18.69 15.25
N GLY A 18 6.79 -17.38 15.07
CA GLY A 18 6.13 -16.34 15.84
C GLY A 18 4.61 -16.36 15.70
N ILE A 19 4.08 -16.67 14.51
CA ILE A 19 2.64 -16.79 14.24
C ILE A 19 2.06 -17.99 15.00
N GLU A 20 2.73 -19.13 14.91
CA GLU A 20 2.34 -20.39 15.55
C GLU A 20 2.34 -20.27 17.08
N LYS A 21 3.39 -19.66 17.64
CA LYS A 21 3.55 -19.43 19.08
C LYS A 21 2.81 -18.19 19.60
N ASN A 22 2.19 -17.44 18.70
CA ASN A 22 1.57 -16.14 18.98
C ASN A 22 2.51 -15.15 19.72
N THR A 23 3.78 -15.10 19.35
CA THR A 23 4.84 -14.38 20.07
C THR A 23 4.58 -12.87 20.15
N TYR A 24 4.21 -12.25 19.03
CA TYR A 24 4.11 -10.79 18.92
C TYR A 24 2.69 -10.21 19.13
N TRP A 25 1.69 -11.08 19.28
CA TRP A 25 0.26 -10.72 19.21
C TRP A 25 -0.51 -11.11 20.48
N LYS A 26 0.17 -11.19 21.62
CA LYS A 26 -0.49 -11.44 22.91
C LYS A 26 -1.16 -10.17 23.41
N ASP A 27 -0.36 -9.16 23.72
CA ASP A 27 -0.80 -7.87 24.23
C ASP A 27 0.14 -6.74 23.78
N GLY A 28 -0.36 -5.51 23.71
CA GLY A 28 0.46 -4.32 23.49
C GLY A 28 0.68 -3.95 22.02
N LEU A 29 1.93 -3.65 21.66
CA LEU A 29 2.31 -3.15 20.33
C LEU A 29 3.00 -4.25 19.51
N ALA A 30 2.32 -4.73 18.47
CA ALA A 30 2.85 -5.66 17.49
C ALA A 30 3.56 -4.93 16.34
N PRO A 31 4.58 -5.54 15.70
CA PRO A 31 5.26 -4.96 14.54
C PRO A 31 4.33 -4.84 13.34
N LEU A 32 3.47 -5.84 13.10
CA LEU A 32 2.44 -5.82 12.06
C LEU A 32 1.22 -6.65 12.50
N PRO A 33 0.05 -6.50 11.86
CA PRO A 33 -1.10 -7.36 12.10
C PRO A 33 -0.80 -8.84 11.83
N LYS A 34 -1.40 -9.75 12.61
CA LYS A 34 -1.21 -11.20 12.43
C LYS A 34 -1.65 -11.70 11.04
N SER A 35 -2.73 -11.13 10.50
CA SER A 35 -3.20 -11.38 9.13
C SER A 35 -2.17 -10.98 8.08
N LYS A 36 -1.56 -9.80 8.23
CA LYS A 36 -0.47 -9.33 7.37
C LYS A 36 0.78 -10.22 7.48
N ALA A 37 1.06 -10.78 8.66
CA ALA A 37 2.15 -11.73 8.83
C ALA A 37 1.87 -13.07 8.14
N LEU A 38 0.66 -13.60 8.31
CA LEU A 38 0.17 -14.80 7.61
C LEU A 38 0.23 -14.63 6.10
N TRP A 39 -0.22 -13.48 5.61
CA TRP A 39 -0.11 -13.13 4.20
C TRP A 39 1.34 -13.08 3.73
N LEU A 40 2.25 -12.45 4.48
CA LEU A 40 3.66 -12.37 4.12
C LEU A 40 4.31 -13.75 4.00
N VAL A 41 4.13 -14.62 5.01
CA VAL A 41 4.74 -15.97 5.01
C VAL A 41 4.12 -16.89 3.96
N ALA A 42 2.91 -16.60 3.47
CA ALA A 42 2.26 -17.33 2.39
C ALA A 42 2.84 -16.99 1.00
N ASN A 43 3.66 -15.94 0.88
CA ASN A 43 4.32 -15.63 -0.39
C ASN A 43 5.38 -16.69 -0.71
N THR A 44 5.23 -17.38 -1.82
CA THR A 44 6.14 -18.43 -2.30
C THR A 44 7.46 -17.90 -2.84
N ARG A 45 7.54 -16.60 -3.15
CA ARG A 45 8.78 -15.94 -3.59
C ARG A 45 9.76 -15.65 -2.46
N ILE A 46 9.29 -15.69 -1.23
CA ILE A 46 10.10 -15.42 -0.04
C ILE A 46 10.59 -16.77 0.48
N GLU A 47 11.91 -16.92 0.59
CA GLU A 47 12.53 -18.10 1.17
C GLU A 47 12.53 -18.01 2.71
N ASP A 48 12.64 -19.15 3.41
CA ASP A 48 12.52 -19.18 4.86
C ASP A 48 13.62 -18.35 5.57
N ASP A 49 14.80 -18.22 4.96
CA ASP A 49 15.92 -17.43 5.47
C ASP A 49 15.91 -15.96 5.00
N ASP A 50 14.99 -15.57 4.12
CA ASP A 50 14.87 -14.17 3.71
C ASP A 50 14.38 -13.30 4.88
N TYR A 51 14.94 -12.09 4.97
CA TYR A 51 14.62 -11.14 6.03
C TYR A 51 13.32 -10.38 5.76
N CYS A 52 12.35 -10.51 6.66
CA CYS A 52 11.08 -9.77 6.66
C CYS A 52 11.14 -8.49 7.54
N GLY A 53 12.22 -8.27 8.27
CA GLY A 53 12.39 -7.05 9.04
C GLY A 53 13.51 -7.11 10.06
N VAL A 54 13.63 -6.05 10.84
CA VAL A 54 14.53 -5.96 11.99
C VAL A 54 13.75 -5.38 13.17
N LEU A 55 13.80 -6.05 14.30
CA LEU A 55 13.18 -5.62 15.55
C LEU A 55 14.25 -5.14 16.51
N GLY A 56 13.99 -4.06 17.23
CA GLY A 56 14.84 -3.64 18.34
C GLY A 56 14.07 -3.68 19.65
N TYR A 57 14.69 -4.22 20.69
CA TYR A 57 14.13 -4.37 22.02
C TYR A 57 14.98 -3.67 23.08
N GLU A 58 14.31 -3.08 24.06
CA GLU A 58 14.87 -2.74 25.36
C GLU A 58 14.18 -3.65 26.38
N ASP A 59 14.93 -4.58 26.97
CA ASP A 59 14.39 -5.68 27.75
C ASP A 59 13.29 -6.42 26.95
N GLU A 60 12.05 -6.48 27.44
CA GLU A 60 10.92 -7.13 26.73
C GLU A 60 10.13 -6.16 25.82
N LYS A 61 10.50 -4.88 25.77
CA LYS A 61 9.72 -3.85 25.06
C LYS A 61 10.31 -3.58 23.68
N MET A 62 9.50 -3.76 22.63
CA MET A 62 9.88 -3.35 21.28
C MET A 62 10.00 -1.81 21.20
N ILE A 63 11.18 -1.33 20.80
CA ILE A 63 11.53 0.09 20.69
C ILE A 63 11.84 0.51 19.25
N SER A 64 11.98 -0.43 18.32
CA SER A 64 12.09 -0.13 16.89
C SER A 64 11.63 -1.31 16.04
N PHE A 65 11.23 -0.99 14.81
CA PHE A 65 10.84 -1.96 13.80
C PHE A 65 11.13 -1.41 12.41
N ILE A 66 11.83 -2.21 11.61
CA ILE A 66 11.96 -1.99 10.17
C ILE A 66 11.22 -3.11 9.48
N PHE A 67 10.23 -2.76 8.68
CA PHE A 67 9.48 -3.72 7.89
C PHE A 67 10.13 -3.86 6.51
N MET A 68 10.55 -5.08 6.18
CA MET A 68 11.15 -5.40 4.90
C MET A 68 10.31 -6.43 4.16
N PHE A 69 10.30 -6.32 2.84
CA PHE A 69 9.54 -7.20 1.98
C PHE A 69 10.45 -7.69 0.84
N PRO A 70 10.87 -8.97 0.85
CA PRO A 70 11.64 -9.58 -0.23
C PRO A 70 10.80 -9.69 -1.50
N ASP A 71 11.37 -9.30 -2.65
CA ASP A 71 10.70 -9.27 -3.94
C ASP A 71 11.69 -9.51 -5.10
N PHE A 72 11.17 -9.60 -6.31
CA PHE A 72 11.95 -9.83 -7.53
C PHE A 72 11.82 -8.68 -8.51
N LEU A 73 12.94 -8.03 -8.79
CA LEU A 73 13.06 -7.13 -9.91
C LEU A 73 13.16 -7.90 -11.20
N LYS A 74 12.55 -7.38 -12.26
CA LYS A 74 12.74 -7.91 -13.60
C LYS A 74 14.19 -7.67 -14.06
N ALA A 75 14.87 -8.71 -14.52
CA ALA A 75 16.19 -8.54 -15.15
C ALA A 75 16.01 -7.85 -16.50
N LYS A 76 16.87 -6.88 -16.81
CA LYS A 76 16.88 -6.18 -18.11
C LYS A 76 17.76 -6.87 -19.15
N ASP A 77 18.73 -7.67 -18.74
CA ASP A 77 19.71 -8.26 -19.65
C ASP A 77 19.34 -9.70 -20.03
N LYS A 78 19.09 -9.93 -21.32
CA LYS A 78 18.80 -11.26 -21.90
C LYS A 78 20.02 -12.20 -21.83
N ASN A 79 21.19 -11.69 -21.50
CA ASN A 79 22.44 -12.45 -21.40
C ASN A 79 22.76 -12.93 -19.97
N GLN A 80 21.91 -12.64 -18.98
CA GLN A 80 22.01 -13.24 -17.64
C GLN A 80 21.14 -14.50 -17.56
N ASP A 81 21.70 -15.57 -17.02
CA ASP A 81 21.00 -16.85 -16.78
C ASP A 81 19.79 -16.74 -15.83
N LYS A 82 19.52 -15.56 -15.24
CA LYS A 82 18.39 -15.30 -14.33
C LYS A 82 17.49 -14.19 -14.87
N GLU A 83 16.19 -14.50 -14.97
CA GLU A 83 15.15 -13.55 -15.40
C GLU A 83 14.85 -12.45 -14.35
N TYR A 84 15.39 -12.55 -13.14
CA TYR A 84 15.10 -11.63 -12.05
C TYR A 84 16.19 -11.57 -10.95
N THR A 85 16.21 -10.45 -10.22
CA THR A 85 17.12 -10.19 -9.10
C THR A 85 16.35 -9.95 -7.81
N LYS A 86 16.77 -10.61 -6.72
CA LYS A 86 16.17 -10.45 -5.38
C LYS A 86 16.50 -9.08 -4.79
N VAL A 87 15.47 -8.38 -4.31
CA VAL A 87 15.55 -7.09 -3.62
C VAL A 87 14.62 -7.06 -2.43
N TYR A 88 14.74 -5.99 -1.64
CA TYR A 88 13.95 -5.80 -0.45
C TYR A 88 13.30 -4.43 -0.49
N TRP A 89 11.97 -4.40 -0.51
CA TRP A 89 11.26 -3.17 -0.22
C TRP A 89 11.32 -2.87 1.27
N MET A 90 11.89 -1.74 1.65
CA MET A 90 11.83 -1.24 3.02
C MET A 90 10.58 -0.37 3.17
N ILE A 91 9.54 -0.95 3.74
CA ILE A 91 8.18 -0.40 3.75
C ILE A 91 7.96 0.61 4.86
N SER A 92 8.55 0.34 6.03
CA SER A 92 8.35 1.14 7.21
C SER A 92 9.60 1.15 8.08
N TRP A 93 9.88 2.31 8.66
CA TRP A 93 10.93 2.50 9.64
C TRP A 93 10.32 3.23 10.83
N TRP A 94 10.16 2.51 11.93
CA TRP A 94 9.62 3.04 13.17
C TRP A 94 10.64 2.93 14.30
N VAL A 95 10.75 4.01 15.07
CA VAL A 95 11.59 4.11 16.27
C VAL A 95 10.77 4.81 17.35
N HIS A 96 10.77 4.23 18.55
CA HIS A 96 10.10 4.78 19.73
C HIS A 96 10.65 6.18 20.04
N SER A 97 9.79 7.09 20.53
CA SER A 97 10.12 8.50 20.69
C SER A 97 11.37 8.76 21.54
N SER A 98 11.61 7.94 22.57
CA SER A 98 12.80 8.03 23.43
C SER A 98 14.13 7.75 22.71
N TYR A 99 14.09 7.18 21.50
CA TYR A 99 15.27 6.79 20.72
C TYR A 99 15.41 7.55 19.39
N LYS A 100 14.45 8.42 19.05
CA LYS A 100 14.42 9.11 17.74
C LYS A 100 15.65 9.97 17.47
N ASP A 101 16.17 10.64 18.50
CA ASP A 101 17.32 11.54 18.40
C ASP A 101 18.62 10.86 18.85
N THR A 102 18.63 9.53 18.90
CA THR A 102 19.80 8.72 19.28
C THR A 102 20.37 7.98 18.07
N VAL A 103 21.61 7.50 18.18
CA VAL A 103 22.27 6.70 17.14
C VAL A 103 21.56 5.37 16.86
N PHE A 104 20.69 4.90 17.75
CA PHE A 104 20.01 3.61 17.64
C PHE A 104 19.14 3.51 16.38
N GLY A 105 18.44 4.59 16.02
CA GLY A 105 17.61 4.62 14.81
C GLY A 105 18.42 4.42 13.53
N THR A 106 19.59 5.06 13.44
CA THR A 106 20.53 4.89 12.32
C THR A 106 21.19 3.52 12.34
N TYR A 107 21.55 3.01 13.53
CA TYR A 107 22.16 1.69 13.67
C TYR A 107 21.24 0.58 13.15
N ILE A 108 19.98 0.52 13.60
CA ILE A 108 19.06 -0.52 13.15
C ILE A 108 18.73 -0.39 11.66
N TYR A 109 18.69 0.84 11.13
CA TYR A 109 18.53 1.09 9.70
C TYR A 109 19.68 0.49 8.89
N ASN A 110 20.91 0.76 9.28
CA ASN A 110 22.09 0.23 8.60
C ASN A 110 22.17 -1.30 8.72
N GLU A 111 21.78 -1.86 9.86
CA GLU A 111 21.70 -3.31 10.03
C GLU A 111 20.72 -3.92 9.03
N ALA A 112 19.51 -3.36 8.91
CA ALA A 112 18.54 -3.79 7.91
C ALA A 112 19.09 -3.72 6.48
N VAL A 113 19.75 -2.61 6.11
CA VAL A 113 20.38 -2.47 4.79
C VAL A 113 21.46 -3.53 4.55
N ASN A 114 22.31 -3.80 5.55
CA ASN A 114 23.38 -4.79 5.42
C ASN A 114 22.86 -6.23 5.27
N LEU A 115 21.82 -6.60 6.04
CA LEU A 115 21.19 -7.93 5.96
C LEU A 115 20.65 -8.24 4.56
N THR A 116 20.25 -7.22 3.81
CA THR A 116 19.72 -7.37 2.44
C THR A 116 20.80 -7.39 1.36
N GLY A 117 22.09 -7.40 1.74
CA GLY A 117 23.18 -7.21 0.79
C GLY A 117 23.13 -5.86 0.08
N LYS A 118 22.54 -4.84 0.73
CA LYS A 118 22.35 -3.48 0.21
C LYS A 118 21.48 -3.40 -1.05
N ARG A 119 20.56 -4.36 -1.25
CA ARG A 119 19.60 -4.39 -2.36
C ARG A 119 18.23 -3.90 -1.92
N VAL A 120 18.16 -2.62 -1.57
CA VAL A 120 16.98 -2.00 -0.94
C VAL A 120 16.26 -1.06 -1.89
N LEU A 121 14.93 -1.18 -1.95
CA LEU A 121 14.02 -0.25 -2.58
C LEU A 121 13.13 0.44 -1.54
N ILE A 122 12.86 1.73 -1.72
CA ILE A 122 11.93 2.49 -0.89
C ILE A 122 10.92 3.14 -1.81
N LYS A 123 9.65 2.75 -1.68
CA LYS A 123 8.58 3.31 -2.52
C LYS A 123 8.34 4.80 -2.26
N SER A 124 8.42 5.19 -0.99
CA SER A 124 8.25 6.58 -0.53
C SER A 124 8.64 6.69 0.94
N TYR A 125 9.09 7.87 1.37
CA TYR A 125 9.39 8.17 2.76
C TYR A 125 8.68 9.46 3.23
N ALA A 126 8.70 9.70 4.54
CA ALA A 126 8.16 10.91 5.15
C ALA A 126 9.14 12.08 5.01
N GLU A 127 8.63 13.30 4.82
CA GLU A 127 9.48 14.47 4.52
C GLU A 127 10.50 14.77 5.63
N ASN A 128 10.16 14.47 6.89
CA ASN A 128 11.04 14.69 8.03
C ASN A 128 12.31 13.82 8.04
N VAL A 129 12.38 12.76 7.22
CA VAL A 129 13.59 11.93 7.07
C VAL A 129 14.34 12.21 5.76
N ASN A 130 14.00 13.28 5.03
CA ASN A 130 14.69 13.63 3.78
C ASN A 130 16.19 13.90 3.99
N ALA A 131 16.56 14.66 5.02
CA ALA A 131 17.95 14.95 5.34
C ALA A 131 18.76 13.70 5.78
N PHE A 132 18.07 12.63 6.21
CA PHE A 132 18.73 11.34 6.47
C PHE A 132 19.12 10.70 5.14
N TYR A 133 18.16 10.54 4.22
CA TYR A 133 18.39 9.90 2.93
C TYR A 133 19.37 10.64 2.02
N GLU A 134 19.40 11.97 2.06
CA GLU A 134 20.39 12.77 1.32
C GLU A 134 21.84 12.48 1.72
N LYS A 135 22.06 11.90 2.90
CA LYS A 135 23.39 11.50 3.39
C LYS A 135 23.69 10.02 3.22
N GLN A 136 22.71 9.22 2.80
CA GLN A 136 22.86 7.78 2.59
C GLN A 136 23.15 7.48 1.11
N PRO A 137 23.76 6.33 0.78
CA PRO A 137 24.03 5.89 -0.59
C PRO A 137 22.75 5.39 -1.29
N PHE A 138 21.80 6.32 -1.46
CA PHE A 138 20.54 6.09 -2.14
C PHE A 138 20.36 7.08 -3.28
N THR A 139 19.95 6.55 -4.42
CA THR A 139 19.61 7.33 -5.61
C THR A 139 18.09 7.42 -5.76
N VAL A 140 17.58 8.57 -6.18
CA VAL A 140 16.16 8.76 -6.52
C VAL A 140 15.90 8.07 -7.85
N ILE A 141 15.05 7.04 -7.84
CA ILE A 141 14.74 6.24 -9.05
C ILE A 141 13.48 6.71 -9.75
N THR A 142 12.55 7.33 -9.01
CA THR A 142 11.37 7.98 -9.60
C THR A 142 10.80 9.00 -8.63
N SER A 143 10.13 10.01 -9.17
CA SER A 143 9.33 10.97 -8.41
C SER A 143 7.91 10.96 -8.96
N ARG A 144 6.92 10.85 -8.07
CA ARG A 144 5.51 10.80 -8.44
C ARG A 144 4.66 11.63 -7.50
N LEU A 145 3.55 12.15 -8.02
CA LEU A 145 2.57 12.84 -7.20
C LEU A 145 1.63 11.83 -6.56
N ARG A 146 1.55 11.87 -5.24
CA ARG A 146 0.50 11.23 -4.47
C ARG A 146 -0.70 12.16 -4.40
N HIS A 147 -1.85 11.68 -4.86
CA HIS A 147 -3.09 12.42 -4.91
C HIS A 147 -4.05 11.90 -3.85
N THR A 148 -4.66 12.81 -3.10
CA THR A 148 -5.81 12.52 -2.23
C THR A 148 -6.98 13.37 -2.70
N ILE A 149 -7.95 12.72 -3.32
CA ILE A 149 -9.09 13.34 -3.98
C ILE A 149 -10.29 13.26 -3.04
N PHE A 150 -10.70 14.40 -2.48
CA PHE A 150 -11.78 14.48 -1.52
C PHE A 150 -13.13 14.69 -2.21
N PHE A 151 -14.11 13.84 -1.88
CA PHE A 151 -15.51 13.96 -2.31
C PHE A 151 -16.42 14.44 -1.17
N SER A 152 -15.86 14.58 0.03
CA SER A 152 -16.49 15.24 1.17
C SER A 152 -15.46 16.13 1.89
N VAL A 153 -15.83 16.69 3.04
CA VAL A 153 -14.90 17.51 3.83
C VAL A 153 -13.94 16.63 4.65
N ASP A 154 -14.35 15.39 4.91
CA ASP A 154 -13.70 14.39 5.74
C ASP A 154 -13.43 14.90 7.16
N ALA A 155 -14.45 14.81 8.02
CA ALA A 155 -14.35 15.27 9.40
C ALA A 155 -13.22 14.54 10.16
N SER A 156 -12.92 13.29 9.82
CA SER A 156 -11.89 12.49 10.49
C SER A 156 -10.48 13.03 10.22
N MET A 157 -10.16 13.34 8.96
CA MET A 157 -8.88 13.91 8.57
C MET A 157 -8.71 15.33 9.11
N LEU A 158 -9.77 16.16 9.11
CA LEU A 158 -9.72 17.49 9.69
C LEU A 158 -9.43 17.46 11.19
N ILE A 159 -10.10 16.60 11.96
CA ILE A 159 -9.85 16.46 13.41
C ILE A 159 -8.44 15.90 13.66
N GLY A 160 -7.98 14.97 12.82
CA GLY A 160 -6.62 14.44 12.88
C GLY A 160 -5.55 15.51 12.71
N ARG A 161 -5.76 16.45 11.78
CA ARG A 161 -4.87 17.59 11.52
C ARG A 161 -4.99 18.69 12.57
N PHE A 162 -6.22 19.04 12.95
CA PHE A 162 -6.54 20.15 13.84
C PHE A 162 -7.25 19.65 15.09
N ARG A 163 -6.46 19.25 16.11
CA ARG A 163 -7.00 18.60 17.32
C ARG A 163 -8.06 19.43 18.07
N PHE A 164 -8.04 20.77 17.97
CA PHE A 164 -9.07 21.63 18.59
C PHE A 164 -10.48 21.42 18.00
N LEU A 165 -10.58 20.92 16.75
CA LEU A 165 -11.84 20.59 16.10
C LEU A 165 -12.54 19.37 16.73
N LYS A 166 -11.86 18.61 17.59
CA LYS A 166 -12.43 17.45 18.29
C LYS A 166 -13.68 17.83 19.10
N SER A 167 -13.71 19.02 19.69
CA SER A 167 -14.87 19.53 20.44
C SER A 167 -16.10 19.76 19.55
N PHE A 168 -15.90 19.98 18.25
CA PHE A 168 -16.95 20.23 17.27
C PHE A 168 -17.26 19.01 16.40
N ARG A 169 -16.79 17.81 16.79
CA ARG A 169 -16.90 16.59 15.99
C ARG A 169 -18.32 16.32 15.48
N PHE A 170 -19.34 16.54 16.31
CA PHE A 170 -20.73 16.31 15.91
C PHE A 170 -21.18 17.25 14.78
N VAL A 171 -20.81 18.53 14.85
CA VAL A 171 -21.14 19.52 13.81
C VAL A 171 -20.38 19.19 12.53
N LEU A 172 -19.08 18.90 12.65
CA LEU A 172 -18.24 18.53 11.51
C LEU A 172 -18.75 17.28 10.80
N ASN A 173 -19.13 16.24 11.53
CA ASN A 173 -19.70 15.02 10.95
C ASN A 173 -21.00 15.31 10.19
N LYS A 174 -21.85 16.22 10.69
CA LYS A 174 -23.09 16.60 9.99
C LYS A 174 -22.80 17.38 8.71
N VAL A 175 -21.87 18.33 8.76
CA VAL A 175 -21.44 19.09 7.57
C VAL A 175 -20.82 18.15 6.54
N ASP A 176 -19.94 17.26 6.97
CA ASP A 176 -19.29 16.27 6.11
C ASP A 176 -20.30 15.33 5.44
N ALA A 177 -21.26 14.79 6.21
CA ALA A 177 -22.33 13.96 5.67
C ALA A 177 -23.21 14.72 4.66
N PHE A 178 -23.54 15.98 4.93
CA PHE A 178 -24.33 16.82 4.03
C PHE A 178 -23.58 17.09 2.72
N VAL A 179 -22.34 17.57 2.81
CA VAL A 179 -21.50 17.88 1.65
C VAL A 179 -21.23 16.62 0.83
N GLY A 180 -20.85 15.52 1.48
CA GLY A 180 -20.62 14.23 0.84
C GLY A 180 -21.87 13.70 0.14
N SER A 181 -23.05 13.83 0.75
CA SER A 181 -24.32 13.43 0.13
C SER A 181 -24.62 14.24 -1.13
N LEU A 182 -24.42 15.56 -1.10
CA LEU A 182 -24.64 16.43 -2.26
C LEU A 182 -23.69 16.08 -3.42
N VAL A 183 -22.40 15.92 -3.14
CA VAL A 183 -21.41 15.52 -4.14
C VAL A 183 -21.73 14.14 -4.71
N LYS A 184 -22.03 13.17 -3.83
CA LYS A 184 -22.41 11.83 -4.23
C LYS A 184 -23.66 11.81 -5.09
N PHE A 185 -24.69 12.60 -4.77
CA PHE A 185 -25.91 12.69 -5.56
C PHE A 185 -25.62 13.15 -7.00
N VAL A 186 -24.85 14.23 -7.15
CA VAL A 186 -24.45 14.76 -8.47
C VAL A 186 -23.63 13.74 -9.27
N ASN A 187 -22.66 13.09 -8.62
CA ASN A 187 -21.78 12.13 -9.29
C ASN A 187 -22.50 10.81 -9.60
N THR A 188 -23.34 10.30 -8.71
CA THR A 188 -24.06 9.02 -8.88
C THR A 188 -24.95 9.06 -10.12
N SER A 189 -25.67 10.16 -10.34
CA SER A 189 -26.52 10.31 -11.54
C SER A 189 -25.71 10.29 -12.83
N LYS A 190 -24.53 10.93 -12.85
CA LYS A 190 -23.62 10.91 -14.01
C LYS A 190 -23.05 9.51 -14.25
N VAL A 191 -22.54 8.87 -13.20
CA VAL A 191 -21.95 7.53 -13.28
C VAL A 191 -22.96 6.52 -13.78
N LYS A 192 -24.15 6.44 -13.16
CA LYS A 192 -25.18 5.45 -13.50
C LYS A 192 -25.52 5.46 -14.99
N LYS A 193 -25.58 6.64 -15.61
CA LYS A 193 -25.84 6.76 -17.05
C LYS A 193 -24.66 6.25 -17.90
N ARG A 194 -23.43 6.56 -17.50
CA ARG A 194 -22.20 6.22 -18.26
C ARG A 194 -21.80 4.76 -18.12
N THR A 195 -22.13 4.13 -17.01
CA THR A 195 -21.82 2.72 -16.74
C THR A 195 -22.98 1.77 -17.04
N ALA A 196 -24.08 2.26 -17.64
CA ALA A 196 -25.29 1.47 -17.88
C ALA A 196 -25.06 0.24 -18.79
N SER A 197 -24.08 0.31 -19.70
CA SER A 197 -23.71 -0.79 -20.59
C SER A 197 -22.56 -1.65 -20.06
N LEU A 198 -22.03 -1.34 -18.86
CA LEU A 198 -20.95 -2.10 -18.25
C LEU A 198 -21.51 -3.23 -17.39
N SER A 199 -20.78 -4.33 -17.34
CA SER A 199 -20.99 -5.43 -16.42
C SER A 199 -19.74 -5.62 -15.56
N TYR A 200 -19.94 -6.05 -14.32
CA TYR A 200 -18.86 -6.29 -13.36
C TYR A 200 -18.90 -7.74 -12.90
N ASP A 201 -17.75 -8.39 -12.96
CA ASP A 201 -17.52 -9.70 -12.35
C ASP A 201 -16.55 -9.52 -11.19
N TYR A 202 -17.05 -9.68 -9.96
CA TYR A 202 -16.26 -9.52 -8.74
C TYR A 202 -15.56 -10.83 -8.42
N VAL A 203 -14.24 -10.77 -8.28
CA VAL A 203 -13.41 -11.96 -8.09
C VAL A 203 -12.57 -11.88 -6.82
N THR A 204 -12.41 -13.02 -6.18
CA THR A 204 -11.49 -13.19 -5.04
C THR A 204 -10.09 -13.56 -5.51
N GLN A 205 -9.97 -14.18 -6.68
CA GLN A 205 -8.73 -14.60 -7.32
C GLN A 205 -8.83 -14.41 -8.84
N ILE A 206 -7.70 -14.08 -9.46
CA ILE A 206 -7.48 -14.02 -10.90
C ILE A 206 -7.42 -15.44 -11.44
N ASP A 207 -8.31 -15.75 -12.39
CA ASP A 207 -8.31 -16.96 -13.21
C ASP A 207 -7.36 -16.83 -14.43
N ASP A 208 -7.28 -17.85 -15.29
CA ASP A 208 -6.37 -17.83 -16.45
C ASP A 208 -6.78 -16.80 -17.52
N GLU A 209 -8.07 -16.60 -17.71
CA GLU A 209 -8.60 -15.58 -18.64
C GLU A 209 -8.21 -14.18 -18.17
N THR A 210 -8.44 -13.88 -16.90
CA THR A 210 -8.11 -12.60 -16.28
C THR A 210 -6.60 -12.38 -16.24
N TRP A 211 -5.81 -13.43 -16.00
CA TRP A 211 -4.35 -13.30 -16.07
C TRP A 211 -3.88 -13.00 -17.49
N SER A 212 -4.47 -13.65 -18.51
CA SER A 212 -4.13 -13.38 -19.91
C SER A 212 -4.42 -11.92 -20.31
N PHE A 213 -5.42 -11.29 -19.68
CA PHE A 213 -5.68 -9.86 -19.79
C PHE A 213 -4.66 -8.99 -19.03
N ILE A 214 -4.35 -9.33 -17.77
CA ILE A 214 -3.51 -8.53 -16.87
C ILE A 214 -2.02 -8.58 -17.28
N ALA A 215 -1.51 -9.77 -17.62
CA ALA A 215 -0.10 -10.01 -17.88
C ALA A 215 0.55 -9.01 -18.86
N PRO A 216 -0.01 -8.75 -20.07
CA PRO A 216 0.58 -7.80 -20.99
C PRO A 216 0.60 -6.36 -20.45
N LEU A 217 -0.35 -5.98 -19.58
CA LEU A 217 -0.43 -4.64 -18.99
C LEU A 217 0.55 -4.43 -17.83
N CYS A 218 1.23 -5.50 -17.39
CA CYS A 218 2.23 -5.51 -16.34
C CYS A 218 3.66 -5.74 -16.86
N VAL A 219 3.85 -5.85 -18.19
CA VAL A 219 5.15 -6.20 -18.78
C VAL A 219 6.25 -5.18 -18.47
N ASP A 220 5.89 -3.90 -18.39
CA ASP A 220 6.82 -2.78 -18.16
C ASP A 220 6.97 -2.42 -16.68
N ASP A 221 6.37 -3.21 -15.78
CA ASP A 221 6.50 -2.97 -14.36
C ASP A 221 7.91 -3.27 -13.86
N LEU A 222 8.33 -2.54 -12.82
CA LEU A 222 9.64 -2.72 -12.18
C LEU A 222 9.78 -4.12 -11.56
N ILE A 223 8.70 -4.58 -10.91
CA ILE A 223 8.64 -5.88 -10.25
C ILE A 223 8.16 -6.95 -11.22
N TYR A 224 8.86 -8.08 -11.25
CA TYR A 224 8.47 -9.25 -12.01
C TYR A 224 7.12 -9.77 -11.52
N LYS A 225 6.04 -9.70 -12.31
CA LYS A 225 4.70 -10.15 -11.90
C LYS A 225 4.34 -11.48 -12.52
N THR A 226 3.71 -12.33 -11.70
CA THR A 226 3.12 -13.62 -12.09
C THR A 226 1.68 -13.66 -11.60
N LYS A 227 0.85 -14.56 -12.15
CA LYS A 227 -0.52 -14.79 -11.68
C LYS A 227 -0.57 -15.02 -10.17
N GLU A 228 0.31 -15.89 -9.67
CA GLU A 228 0.41 -16.21 -8.24
C GLU A 228 0.75 -14.99 -7.40
N TYR A 229 1.74 -14.20 -7.83
CA TYR A 229 2.12 -12.97 -7.13
C TYR A 229 0.98 -11.96 -7.07
N VAL A 230 0.28 -11.72 -8.18
CA VAL A 230 -0.84 -10.76 -8.18
C VAL A 230 -1.97 -11.28 -7.31
N ASN A 231 -2.31 -12.58 -7.39
CA ASN A 231 -3.29 -13.22 -6.50
C ASN A 231 -2.93 -13.08 -5.02
N TRP A 232 -1.67 -13.33 -4.68
CA TRP A 232 -1.15 -13.11 -3.34
C TRP A 232 -1.30 -11.64 -2.93
N GLN A 233 -0.91 -10.68 -3.79
CA GLN A 233 -0.94 -9.26 -3.47
C GLN A 233 -2.37 -8.72 -3.27
N ILE A 234 -3.37 -9.23 -4.00
CA ILE A 234 -4.78 -8.81 -3.90
C ILE A 234 -5.60 -9.64 -2.89
N ASN A 235 -4.95 -10.53 -2.13
CA ASN A 235 -5.63 -11.44 -1.22
C ASN A 235 -6.15 -10.70 0.04
N ASN A 236 -7.43 -10.89 0.36
CA ASN A 236 -8.05 -10.31 1.56
C ASN A 236 -7.46 -10.80 2.89
N ASN A 237 -6.78 -11.94 2.92
CA ASN A 237 -6.17 -12.51 4.12
C ASN A 237 -5.07 -11.62 4.73
N GLN A 238 -4.61 -10.57 4.03
CA GLN A 238 -3.68 -9.59 4.56
C GLN A 238 -4.30 -8.63 5.59
N TYR A 239 -5.63 -8.63 5.73
CA TYR A 239 -6.37 -7.71 6.58
C TYR A 239 -7.26 -8.42 7.61
N THR A 240 -7.42 -7.79 8.78
CA THR A 240 -8.33 -8.24 9.84
C THR A 240 -9.42 -7.19 10.05
N GLN A 241 -10.68 -7.59 9.85
CA GLN A 241 -11.81 -6.76 10.23
C GLN A 241 -12.16 -6.93 11.71
N VAL A 242 -12.30 -5.82 12.42
CA VAL A 242 -12.62 -5.77 13.86
C VAL A 242 -13.90 -4.96 14.09
N PRO A 243 -15.09 -5.54 13.86
CA PRO A 243 -16.36 -4.80 13.96
C PRO A 243 -16.64 -4.24 15.37
N VAL A 244 -15.97 -4.79 16.40
CA VAL A 244 -16.07 -4.30 17.78
C VAL A 244 -14.75 -3.65 18.20
N LEU A 245 -14.71 -2.33 18.14
CA LEU A 245 -13.54 -1.53 18.52
C LEU A 245 -13.16 -1.77 20.00
N GLY A 246 -11.85 -1.83 20.27
CA GLY A 246 -11.30 -1.95 21.64
C GLY A 246 -11.35 -3.35 22.26
N LYS A 247 -11.90 -4.35 21.55
CA LYS A 247 -11.85 -5.77 21.97
C LYS A 247 -10.72 -6.56 21.32
N HIS A 248 -9.98 -5.96 20.39
CA HIS A 248 -8.81 -6.57 19.79
C HIS A 248 -7.62 -6.52 20.78
N PRO A 249 -6.88 -7.62 21.00
CA PRO A 249 -5.94 -7.74 22.12
C PRO A 249 -4.64 -6.93 21.96
N TYR A 250 -4.32 -6.47 20.76
CA TYR A 250 -3.11 -5.70 20.49
C TYR A 250 -3.38 -4.55 19.50
N THR A 251 -2.40 -3.66 19.38
CA THR A 251 -2.29 -2.65 18.32
C THR A 251 -1.10 -2.99 17.43
N ALA A 252 -1.09 -2.53 16.18
CA ALA A 252 0.01 -2.82 15.25
C ALA A 252 0.59 -1.52 14.67
N LEU A 253 1.90 -1.53 14.38
CA LEU A 253 2.56 -0.41 13.70
C LEU A 253 2.15 -0.28 12.23
N GLN A 254 1.93 -1.42 11.55
CA GLN A 254 1.46 -1.43 10.16
C GLN A 254 -0.06 -1.41 10.08
N THR A 255 -0.58 -0.74 9.05
CA THR A 255 -1.99 -0.83 8.67
C THR A 255 -2.34 -2.28 8.32
N GLY A 256 -3.55 -2.66 8.73
CA GLY A 256 -4.16 -3.94 8.36
C GLY A 256 -5.24 -4.43 9.32
N ILE A 257 -5.61 -3.60 10.29
CA ILE A 257 -6.70 -3.86 11.24
C ILE A 257 -7.62 -2.64 11.22
N SER A 258 -8.91 -2.85 10.97
CA SER A 258 -9.92 -1.79 10.96
C SER A 258 -11.31 -2.38 11.14
N ASP A 259 -12.30 -1.58 11.53
CA ASP A 259 -13.70 -2.01 11.52
C ASP A 259 -14.22 -2.24 10.09
N ASN A 260 -13.65 -1.53 9.12
CA ASN A 260 -13.97 -1.64 7.70
C ASN A 260 -12.69 -1.66 6.85
N ILE A 261 -12.00 -2.79 6.75
CA ILE A 261 -10.84 -2.96 5.85
C ILE A 261 -10.96 -4.22 5.00
N HIS A 262 -10.82 -4.08 3.68
CA HIS A 262 -10.87 -5.21 2.74
C HIS A 262 -10.50 -4.76 1.31
N ILE A 263 -10.11 -5.71 0.47
CA ILE A 263 -9.88 -5.57 -0.97
C ILE A 263 -11.12 -6.02 -1.74
N HIS A 264 -11.46 -5.29 -2.79
CA HIS A 264 -12.32 -5.75 -3.87
C HIS A 264 -11.52 -5.83 -5.16
N ASN A 265 -11.79 -6.88 -5.93
CA ASN A 265 -11.29 -7.02 -7.29
C ASN A 265 -12.47 -7.23 -8.23
N LEU A 266 -12.44 -6.57 -9.37
CA LEU A 266 -13.44 -6.81 -10.41
C LEU A 266 -12.85 -6.73 -11.82
N LYS A 267 -13.46 -7.51 -12.70
CA LYS A 267 -13.36 -7.41 -14.15
C LYS A 267 -14.43 -6.43 -14.63
N ILE A 268 -14.08 -5.55 -15.55
CA ILE A 268 -14.99 -4.59 -16.17
C ILE A 268 -15.18 -5.01 -17.61
N SER A 269 -16.40 -5.41 -17.96
CA SER A 269 -16.73 -5.86 -19.31
C SER A 269 -17.76 -4.95 -19.97
N LYS A 270 -17.59 -4.72 -21.27
CA LYS A 270 -18.53 -3.99 -22.12
C LYS A 270 -18.88 -4.87 -23.32
N ASP A 271 -20.17 -5.08 -23.56
CA ASP A 271 -20.67 -5.88 -24.69
C ASP A 271 -20.04 -7.29 -24.75
N GLY A 272 -19.76 -7.88 -23.58
CA GLY A 272 -19.14 -9.20 -23.42
C GLY A 272 -17.60 -9.19 -23.47
N GLU A 273 -16.96 -8.08 -23.81
CA GLU A 273 -15.51 -7.96 -23.88
C GLU A 273 -14.92 -7.42 -22.56
N LEU A 274 -13.87 -8.07 -22.04
CA LEU A 274 -13.11 -7.57 -20.90
C LEU A 274 -12.27 -6.34 -21.29
N ILE A 275 -12.61 -5.17 -20.75
CA ILE A 275 -11.97 -3.89 -21.07
C ILE A 275 -11.12 -3.32 -19.94
N GLY A 276 -11.27 -3.82 -18.71
CA GLY A 276 -10.52 -3.34 -17.55
C GLY A 276 -10.49 -4.31 -16.38
N PHE A 277 -9.48 -4.16 -15.53
CA PHE A 277 -9.37 -4.83 -14.24
C PHE A 277 -9.07 -3.81 -13.15
N LEU A 278 -9.84 -3.88 -12.06
CA LEU A 278 -9.74 -2.96 -10.94
C LEU A 278 -9.58 -3.75 -9.64
N SER A 279 -8.51 -3.45 -8.90
CA SER A 279 -8.32 -3.88 -7.50
C SER A 279 -8.14 -2.66 -6.62
N TYR A 280 -8.90 -2.57 -5.53
CA TYR A 280 -8.82 -1.47 -4.59
C TYR A 280 -9.07 -1.93 -3.16
N ILE A 281 -8.53 -1.16 -2.22
CA ILE A 281 -8.72 -1.38 -0.79
C ILE A 281 -9.70 -0.33 -0.29
N ILE A 282 -10.66 -0.78 0.51
CA ILE A 282 -11.43 0.07 1.40
C ILE A 282 -10.78 -0.01 2.77
N ASN A 283 -10.50 1.13 3.40
CA ASN A 283 -10.09 1.19 4.79
C ASN A 283 -10.79 2.36 5.48
N PHE A 284 -11.69 2.06 6.40
CA PHE A 284 -12.58 3.03 7.03
C PHE A 284 -13.37 3.82 5.98
N ASN A 285 -12.91 5.01 5.61
CA ASN A 285 -13.49 5.89 4.60
C ASN A 285 -12.56 6.17 3.39
N GLU A 286 -11.37 5.56 3.38
CA GLU A 286 -10.41 5.61 2.29
C GLU A 286 -10.77 4.59 1.19
N PHE A 287 -10.66 5.03 -0.07
CA PHE A 287 -10.62 4.16 -1.23
C PHE A 287 -9.23 4.24 -1.88
N ASN A 288 -8.46 3.16 -1.83
CA ASN A 288 -7.09 3.12 -2.33
C ASN A 288 -6.98 2.21 -3.57
N ALA A 289 -6.74 2.81 -4.74
CA ALA A 289 -6.60 2.06 -5.98
C ALA A 289 -5.24 1.34 -6.03
N LYS A 290 -5.26 0.01 -6.12
CA LYS A 290 -4.06 -0.84 -6.15
C LYS A 290 -3.72 -1.25 -7.57
N TYR A 291 -4.70 -1.75 -8.31
CA TYR A 291 -4.62 -2.00 -9.74
C TYR A 291 -5.73 -1.24 -10.45
N PHE A 292 -5.35 -0.42 -11.42
CA PHE A 292 -6.25 0.20 -12.38
C PHE A 292 -5.68 -0.09 -13.77
N LEU A 293 -6.15 -1.18 -14.35
CA LEU A 293 -5.67 -1.72 -15.62
C LEU A 293 -6.76 -1.57 -16.67
N VAL A 294 -6.40 -1.01 -17.82
CA VAL A 294 -7.33 -0.75 -18.92
C VAL A 294 -6.72 -1.32 -20.18
N LYS A 295 -7.53 -2.03 -20.97
CA LYS A 295 -7.08 -2.68 -22.21
C LYS A 295 -6.49 -1.68 -23.20
N GLU A 296 -7.22 -0.61 -23.45
CA GLU A 296 -6.94 0.38 -24.48
C GLU A 296 -7.39 1.78 -24.02
N GLU A 297 -6.77 2.82 -24.56
CA GLU A 297 -7.04 4.22 -24.17
C GLU A 297 -8.51 4.62 -24.33
N GLN A 298 -9.17 4.10 -25.36
CA GLN A 298 -10.59 4.38 -25.62
C GLN A 298 -11.52 3.90 -24.50
N TYR A 299 -11.09 2.93 -23.70
CA TYR A 299 -11.85 2.39 -22.57
C TYR A 299 -11.50 3.05 -21.23
N TYR A 300 -10.50 3.94 -21.20
CA TYR A 300 -10.00 4.53 -19.97
C TYR A 300 -11.08 5.27 -19.19
N ASP A 301 -11.81 6.16 -19.87
CA ASP A 301 -12.89 6.94 -19.28
C ASP A 301 -14.01 6.05 -18.69
N LEU A 302 -14.34 4.94 -19.36
CA LEU A 302 -15.36 4.01 -18.87
C LEU A 302 -14.89 3.26 -17.63
N CYS A 303 -13.61 2.86 -17.60
CA CYS A 303 -13.03 2.23 -16.41
C CYS A 303 -12.94 3.21 -15.23
N VAL A 304 -12.67 4.50 -15.49
CA VAL A 304 -12.74 5.55 -14.44
C VAL A 304 -14.17 5.68 -13.92
N ASP A 305 -15.17 5.66 -14.80
CA ASP A 305 -16.57 5.73 -14.40
C ASP A 305 -16.97 4.50 -13.55
N ALA A 306 -16.47 3.31 -13.89
CA ALA A 306 -16.65 2.09 -13.09
C ALA A 306 -15.99 2.18 -11.70
N LEU A 307 -14.78 2.75 -11.62
CA LEU A 307 -14.11 3.01 -10.35
C LEU A 307 -14.95 3.95 -9.47
N ILE A 308 -15.46 5.05 -10.02
CA ILE A 308 -16.29 6.01 -9.27
C ILE A 308 -17.64 5.41 -8.86
N GLN A 309 -18.21 4.49 -9.66
CA GLN A 309 -19.39 3.73 -9.25
C GLN A 309 -19.13 2.92 -7.98
N ASN A 310 -18.02 2.18 -7.96
CA ASN A 310 -17.61 1.35 -6.82
C ASN A 310 -17.26 2.21 -5.60
N PHE A 311 -16.56 3.33 -5.79
CA PHE A 311 -16.30 4.32 -4.75
C PHE A 311 -17.61 4.82 -4.10
N ASN A 312 -18.60 5.20 -4.91
CA ASN A 312 -19.89 5.66 -4.43
C ASN A 312 -20.67 4.56 -3.68
N ALA A 313 -20.58 3.31 -4.13
CA ALA A 313 -21.23 2.17 -3.48
C ALA A 313 -20.70 1.97 -2.05
N HIS A 314 -19.38 2.12 -1.86
CA HIS A 314 -18.71 1.97 -0.57
C HIS A 314 -18.86 3.15 0.38
N LYS A 315 -19.45 4.27 -0.06
CA LYS A 315 -19.59 5.51 0.74
C LYS A 315 -18.24 6.03 1.28
N ALA A 316 -17.15 5.72 0.58
CA ALA A 316 -15.85 6.31 0.87
C ALA A 316 -15.90 7.84 0.66
N THR A 317 -15.04 8.56 1.35
CA THR A 317 -15.00 10.03 1.37
C THR A 317 -13.88 10.58 0.50
N PHE A 318 -12.81 9.82 0.31
CA PHE A 318 -11.70 10.19 -0.55
C PHE A 318 -11.09 9.01 -1.29
N ILE A 319 -10.50 9.31 -2.44
CA ILE A 319 -9.69 8.37 -3.21
C ILE A 319 -8.22 8.72 -3.01
N PHE A 320 -7.42 7.68 -2.79
CA PHE A 320 -5.97 7.75 -2.77
C PHE A 320 -5.39 7.07 -4.00
N THR A 321 -4.50 7.77 -4.72
CA THR A 321 -3.79 7.21 -5.86
C THR A 321 -2.45 7.92 -6.10
N ASP A 322 -1.43 7.17 -6.50
CA ASP A 322 -0.17 7.71 -7.01
C ASP A 322 -0.23 7.91 -8.56
N ASP A 323 -1.38 7.62 -9.18
CA ASP A 323 -1.63 7.76 -10.62
C ASP A 323 -2.16 9.15 -10.98
N THR A 324 -1.30 9.99 -11.55
CA THR A 324 -1.67 11.34 -11.99
C THR A 324 -2.72 11.32 -13.10
N LYS A 325 -2.64 10.39 -14.07
CA LYS A 325 -3.60 10.30 -15.16
C LYS A 325 -4.99 9.95 -14.62
N LEU A 326 -5.07 9.00 -13.69
CA LEU A 326 -6.32 8.66 -13.02
C LEU A 326 -6.87 9.85 -12.22
N SER A 327 -6.02 10.51 -11.44
CA SER A 327 -6.42 11.67 -10.62
C SER A 327 -6.98 12.82 -11.46
N ASP A 328 -6.25 13.20 -12.52
CA ASP A 328 -6.65 14.29 -13.40
C ASP A 328 -7.93 13.93 -14.18
N ASN A 329 -8.09 12.66 -14.59
CA ASN A 329 -9.31 12.20 -15.24
C ASN A 329 -10.53 12.23 -14.29
N ILE A 330 -10.38 11.75 -13.05
CA ILE A 330 -11.43 11.81 -12.03
C ILE A 330 -11.86 13.27 -11.78
N THR A 331 -10.91 14.15 -11.50
CA THR A 331 -11.19 15.57 -11.15
C THR A 331 -11.76 16.36 -12.32
N LYS A 332 -11.43 16.01 -13.56
CA LYS A 332 -12.05 16.59 -14.77
C LYS A 332 -13.50 16.15 -14.95
N ARG A 333 -13.84 14.90 -14.63
CA ARG A 333 -15.15 14.29 -14.94
C ARG A 333 -16.16 14.43 -13.82
N TYR A 334 -15.71 14.46 -12.57
CA TYR A 334 -16.53 14.35 -11.39
C TYR A 334 -16.38 15.55 -10.48
N ARG A 335 -17.44 15.86 -9.73
CA ARG A 335 -17.40 16.90 -8.72
C ARG A 335 -16.60 16.40 -7.52
N THR A 336 -15.57 17.13 -7.15
CA THR A 336 -14.74 16.91 -5.97
C THR A 336 -14.76 18.17 -5.11
N ILE A 337 -14.42 18.05 -3.82
CA ILE A 337 -14.26 19.19 -2.92
C ILE A 337 -12.87 19.80 -3.08
N PHE A 338 -11.84 18.97 -3.01
CA PHE A 338 -10.45 19.40 -3.07
C PHE A 338 -9.56 18.22 -3.43
N THR A 339 -8.42 18.48 -4.07
CA THR A 339 -7.38 17.47 -4.31
C THR A 339 -6.08 17.91 -3.67
N HIS A 340 -5.58 17.11 -2.73
CA HIS A 340 -4.24 17.28 -2.18
C HIS A 340 -3.22 16.56 -3.06
N LYS A 341 -2.08 17.20 -3.32
CA LYS A 341 -0.96 16.60 -4.07
C LYS A 341 0.32 16.71 -3.23
N VAL A 342 1.04 15.60 -3.08
CA VAL A 342 2.33 15.55 -2.38
C VAL A 342 3.34 14.83 -3.27
N ASN A 343 4.51 15.43 -3.49
CA ASN A 343 5.57 14.75 -4.22
C ASN A 343 6.19 13.64 -3.38
N LYS A 344 6.28 12.43 -3.93
CA LYS A 344 6.90 11.27 -3.30
C LYS A 344 8.06 10.78 -4.16
N LYS A 345 9.23 10.71 -3.54
CA LYS A 345 10.45 10.15 -4.13
C LYS A 345 10.55 8.67 -3.76
N ALA A 346 10.76 7.82 -4.76
CA ALA A 346 11.23 6.46 -4.52
C ALA A 346 12.75 6.43 -4.62
N LEU A 347 13.36 5.58 -3.80
CA LEU A 347 14.81 5.44 -3.71
C LEU A 347 15.22 4.00 -3.97
N ALA A 348 16.42 3.81 -4.49
CA ALA A 348 17.13 2.56 -4.45
C ALA A 348 18.52 2.78 -3.87
N HIS A 349 19.01 1.80 -3.12
CA HIS A 349 20.39 1.83 -2.66
C HIS A 349 21.33 1.65 -3.87
N ASP A 350 22.45 2.37 -3.91
CA ASP A 350 23.33 2.43 -5.08
C ASP A 350 23.88 1.03 -5.50
N ASN A 351 24.16 0.16 -4.52
CA ASN A 351 24.51 -1.25 -4.70
C ASN A 351 23.39 -2.17 -5.24
N THR A 352 22.19 -1.66 -5.55
CA THR A 352 21.15 -2.49 -6.18
C THR A 352 21.51 -2.84 -7.64
N GLU A 353 22.52 -2.16 -8.23
CA GLU A 353 23.10 -2.47 -9.55
C GLU A 353 22.07 -2.52 -10.68
N LEU A 354 21.20 -1.51 -10.77
CA LEU A 354 20.20 -1.41 -11.84
C LEU A 354 20.38 -0.14 -12.67
N ASP A 355 20.12 -0.29 -13.97
CA ASP A 355 19.82 0.83 -14.86
C ASP A 355 18.42 1.38 -14.54
N PHE A 356 18.38 2.40 -13.67
CA PHE A 356 17.17 3.14 -13.35
C PHE A 356 16.81 4.23 -14.37
N GLU A 357 17.72 4.61 -15.29
CA GLU A 357 17.41 5.62 -16.31
C GLU A 357 16.26 5.16 -17.21
N ASN A 358 16.16 3.85 -17.43
CA ASN A 358 15.09 3.23 -18.22
C ASN A 358 14.09 2.42 -17.38
N ALA A 359 14.06 2.57 -16.04
CA ALA A 359 13.17 1.78 -15.18
C ALA A 359 11.85 2.52 -14.92
N TYR A 360 10.74 1.92 -15.33
CA TYR A 360 9.41 2.45 -15.02
C TYR A 360 8.86 1.77 -13.75
N MET A 361 8.67 2.56 -12.70
CA MET A 361 8.00 2.07 -11.49
C MET A 361 6.53 2.46 -11.53
N SER A 362 5.68 1.46 -11.73
CA SER A 362 4.23 1.62 -11.79
C SER A 362 3.63 1.84 -10.40
N ASN A 363 2.39 2.32 -10.33
CA ASN A 363 1.71 2.58 -9.05
C ASN A 363 1.50 1.32 -8.19
N ARG A 364 1.37 0.17 -8.85
CA ARG A 364 1.18 -1.16 -8.25
C ARG A 364 2.48 -1.76 -7.69
N ASP A 365 3.65 -1.24 -8.08
CA ASP A 365 4.94 -1.66 -7.53
C ASP A 365 5.10 -1.15 -6.09
N GLY A 366 5.61 -2.02 -5.21
CA GLY A 366 5.81 -1.72 -3.78
C GLY A 366 4.53 -1.36 -3.01
N HIS A 367 3.33 -1.62 -3.57
CA HIS A 367 2.06 -1.22 -2.95
C HIS A 367 1.55 -2.27 -1.94
N PHE A 368 2.05 -2.20 -0.71
CA PHE A 368 1.72 -3.14 0.37
C PHE A 368 0.98 -2.42 1.52
N TYR A 369 -0.17 -1.84 1.17
CA TYR A 369 -1.03 -1.06 2.07
C TYR A 369 -1.30 -1.78 3.40
#